data_AF-A0A9P6XW54-F1
#
_entry.id   AF-A0A9P6XW54-F1
#
_cell.length_a   1.000
_cell.length_b   1.000
_cell.length_c   1.000
_cell.angle_alpha   90.00
_cell.angle_beta   90.00
_cell.angle_gamma   90.00
#
_symmetry.space_group_name_H-M   'P 1'
#
loop_
_entity.id
_entity.type
_entity.pdbx_description
1 polymer ?
#
loop_
_entity_poly.entity_id
_entity_poly.type
_entity_poly.pdbx_seq_one_letter_code
_entity_poly.pdbx_strand_id
1 'polypeptide(L)'
;MQVQRKPGASADAALILDGEDLELVSVGVNGAPLAADGYHLSEHSLAIYGLPADATVEVVSRCKPSANSTLMGLYVSGGNFFTQCEAEGFRRITWFADRPDVMSRYRVTLRAAPQDPVLLSNGNLMAPATCSRWWPAT
;
A
#
# COMPACT_ATOMS: atom_id res chain seq x y z
N MET A 1 6.75 3.19 -3.52
CA MET A 1 6.59 2.88 -4.95
C MET A 1 7.42 3.86 -5.79
N GLN A 2 7.99 3.40 -6.90
CA GLN A 2 8.63 4.27 -7.90
C GLN A 2 7.63 4.51 -9.03
N VAL A 3 7.42 5.77 -9.41
CA VAL A 3 6.43 6.16 -10.41
C VAL A 3 7.06 7.05 -11.47
N GLN A 4 6.56 6.92 -12.70
CA GLN A 4 6.94 7.75 -13.83
C GLN A 4 5.68 8.27 -14.52
N ARG A 5 5.65 9.57 -14.81
CA ARG A 5 4.57 10.20 -15.57
C ARG A 5 4.54 9.62 -16.99
N LYS A 6 3.35 9.23 -17.46
CA LYS A 6 3.17 8.77 -18.83
C LYS A 6 3.54 9.89 -19.82
N PRO A 7 4.25 9.58 -20.93
CA PRO A 7 4.52 10.56 -21.99
C PRO A 7 3.23 11.19 -22.50
N GLY A 8 3.22 12.53 -22.65
CA GLY A 8 2.05 13.28 -23.10
C GLY A 8 1.02 13.61 -22.02
N ALA A 9 1.16 13.10 -20.80
CA ALA A 9 0.34 13.55 -19.67
C ALA A 9 0.77 14.96 -19.22
N SER A 10 -0.18 15.78 -18.76
CA SER A 10 0.10 17.12 -18.24
C SER A 10 1.07 17.08 -17.06
N ALA A 11 1.90 18.11 -16.93
CA ALA A 11 2.73 18.31 -15.74
C ALA A 11 1.87 18.46 -14.47
N ASP A 12 0.66 18.99 -14.60
CA ASP A 12 -0.28 19.21 -13.50
C ASP A 12 -1.16 17.97 -13.21
N ALA A 13 -0.98 16.89 -13.97
CA ALA A 13 -1.73 15.65 -13.75
C ALA A 13 -1.35 15.04 -12.39
N ALA A 14 -2.37 14.79 -11.57
CA ALA A 14 -2.22 14.10 -10.30
C ALA A 14 -1.93 12.61 -10.48
N LEU A 15 -1.18 12.02 -9.56
CA LEU A 15 -1.15 10.57 -9.38
C LEU A 15 -2.38 10.18 -8.57
N ILE A 16 -3.27 9.39 -9.19
CA ILE A 16 -4.47 8.85 -8.52
C ILE A 16 -4.19 7.41 -8.12
N LEU A 17 -4.40 7.11 -6.84
CA LEU A 17 -4.29 5.79 -6.26
C LEU A 17 -5.64 5.40 -5.66
N ASP A 18 -6.06 4.17 -5.90
CA ASP A 18 -7.28 3.58 -5.37
C ASP A 18 -7.04 3.05 -3.95
N GLY A 19 -8.02 3.20 -3.08
CA GLY A 19 -7.99 2.65 -1.72
C GLY A 19 -9.39 2.54 -1.12
N GLU A 20 -9.63 1.54 -0.29
CA GLU A 20 -10.93 1.31 0.36
C GLU A 20 -10.74 0.72 1.76
N ASP A 21 -11.49 1.21 2.75
CA ASP A 21 -11.38 0.80 4.16
C ASP A 21 -9.96 0.95 4.75
N LEU A 22 -9.24 1.98 4.30
CA LEU A 22 -7.87 2.29 4.74
C LEU A 22 -7.84 3.59 5.55
N GLU A 23 -7.11 3.56 6.67
CA GLU A 23 -6.68 4.77 7.37
C GLU A 23 -5.35 5.22 6.76
N LEU A 24 -5.31 6.44 6.20
CA LEU A 24 -4.07 7.05 5.74
C LEU A 24 -3.29 7.63 6.94
N VAL A 25 -2.05 7.16 7.15
CA VAL A 25 -1.17 7.64 8.23
C VAL A 25 -0.23 8.72 7.74
N SER A 26 0.43 8.52 6.60
CA SER A 26 1.33 9.52 6.02
C SER A 26 1.59 9.28 4.53
N VAL A 27 1.91 10.36 3.82
CA VAL A 27 2.44 10.34 2.45
C VAL A 27 3.81 11.01 2.45
N GLY A 28 4.75 10.45 1.69
CA GLY A 28 6.07 11.03 1.46
C GLY A 28 6.44 10.98 -0.02
N VAL A 29 7.22 11.96 -0.46
CA VAL A 29 7.72 12.07 -1.84
C VAL A 29 9.22 12.30 -1.80
N ASN A 30 9.99 11.46 -2.50
CA ASN A 30 11.44 11.54 -2.61
C ASN A 30 12.16 11.61 -1.24
N GLY A 31 11.64 10.88 -0.25
CA GLY A 31 12.20 10.82 1.11
C GLY A 31 11.80 11.97 2.03
N ALA A 32 10.97 12.92 1.56
CA ALA A 32 10.44 14.00 2.36
C ALA A 32 8.94 13.77 2.67
N PRO A 33 8.46 14.07 3.89
CA PRO A 33 7.03 14.07 4.19
C PRO A 33 6.27 15.05 3.29
N LEU A 34 5.11 14.64 2.79
CA LEU A 34 4.22 15.48 2.01
C LEU A 34 3.19 16.14 2.94
N ALA A 35 3.02 17.45 2.82
CA ALA A 35 2.01 18.20 3.57
C ALA A 35 0.59 17.88 3.08
N ALA A 36 -0.41 18.14 3.93
CA ALA A 36 -1.80 17.77 3.66
C ALA A 36 -2.44 18.53 2.47
N ASP A 37 -1.87 19.67 2.07
CA ASP A 37 -2.26 20.42 0.87
C ASP A 37 -1.66 19.83 -0.43
N GLY A 38 -0.68 18.95 -0.32
CA GLY A 38 -0.05 18.26 -1.44
C GLY A 38 -0.84 17.06 -1.97
N TYR A 39 -1.92 16.67 -1.30
CA TYR A 39 -2.79 15.58 -1.72
C TYR A 39 -4.26 15.82 -1.35
N HIS A 40 -5.15 15.11 -2.02
CA HIS A 40 -6.56 15.05 -1.66
C HIS A 40 -6.94 13.60 -1.38
N LEU A 41 -7.52 13.36 -0.21
CA LEU A 41 -8.02 12.05 0.21
C LEU A 41 -9.54 12.03 0.11
N SER A 42 -10.08 11.00 -0.55
CA SER A 42 -11.50 10.67 -0.57
C SER A 42 -11.72 9.28 0.03
N GLU A 43 -12.97 8.83 0.07
CA GLU A 43 -13.32 7.48 0.53
C GLU A 43 -12.67 6.38 -0.33
N HIS A 44 -12.50 6.63 -1.63
CA HIS A 44 -12.07 5.61 -2.60
C HIS A 44 -10.74 5.92 -3.30
N SER A 45 -10.15 7.10 -3.07
CA SER A 45 -8.92 7.50 -3.76
C SER A 45 -8.05 8.48 -2.99
N LEU A 46 -6.75 8.39 -3.25
CA LEU A 46 -5.71 9.31 -2.85
C LEU A 46 -5.11 9.97 -4.11
N ALA A 47 -5.34 11.27 -4.26
CA ALA A 47 -4.80 12.07 -5.36
C ALA A 47 -3.59 12.88 -4.88
N ILE A 48 -2.41 12.67 -5.48
CA ILE A 48 -1.17 13.37 -5.12
C ILE A 48 -0.79 14.34 -6.24
N TYR A 49 -0.59 15.62 -5.89
CA TYR A 49 -0.35 16.70 -6.84
C TYR A 49 1.13 17.12 -6.87
N GLY A 50 1.52 17.85 -7.93
CA GLY A 50 2.82 18.51 -8.00
C GLY A 50 4.03 17.56 -8.08
N LEU A 51 3.82 16.31 -8.47
CA LEU A 51 4.92 15.35 -8.58
C LEU A 51 5.86 15.68 -9.75
N PRO A 52 7.18 15.46 -9.60
CA PRO A 52 8.09 15.45 -10.74
C PRO A 52 7.75 14.29 -11.71
N ALA A 53 8.35 14.32 -12.90
CA ALA A 53 8.12 13.27 -13.91
C ALA A 53 8.51 11.87 -13.41
N ASP A 54 9.54 11.79 -12.56
CA ASP A 54 9.98 10.58 -11.89
C ASP A 54 10.02 10.83 -10.38
N ALA A 55 9.36 9.98 -9.60
CA ALA A 55 9.27 10.15 -8.16
C ALA A 55 9.29 8.81 -7.41
N THR A 56 9.77 8.85 -6.17
CA THR A 56 9.51 7.80 -5.18
C THR A 56 8.43 8.27 -4.23
N VAL A 57 7.29 7.58 -4.22
CA VAL A 57 6.16 7.87 -3.34
C VAL A 57 6.12 6.80 -2.24
N GLU A 58 6.07 7.24 -0.98
CA GLU A 58 5.87 6.38 0.18
C GLU A 58 4.50 6.66 0.77
N VAL A 59 3.73 5.61 1.05
CA VAL A 59 2.43 5.72 1.69
C VAL A 59 2.42 4.76 2.86
N VAL A 60 2.05 5.28 4.03
CA VAL A 60 1.83 4.49 5.24
C VAL A 60 0.33 4.49 5.51
N SER A 61 -0.25 3.30 5.59
CA SER A 61 -1.68 3.11 5.86
C SER A 61 -1.89 2.00 6.89
N ARG A 62 -3.07 2.01 7.50
CA ARG A 62 -3.55 0.94 8.38
C ARG A 62 -4.82 0.33 7.79
N CYS A 63 -4.92 -0.99 7.83
CA CYS A 63 -6.14 -1.75 7.55
C CYS A 63 -6.54 -2.55 8.79
N LYS A 64 -7.79 -3.03 8.83
CA LYS A 64 -8.35 -3.78 9.98
C LYS A 64 -8.75 -5.20 9.57
N PRO A 65 -7.79 -6.12 9.34
CA PRO A 65 -8.08 -7.44 8.78
C PRO A 65 -8.99 -8.31 9.67
N SER A 66 -8.94 -8.16 10.99
CA SER A 66 -9.82 -8.88 11.91
C SER A 66 -11.29 -8.42 11.84
N ALA A 67 -11.55 -7.21 11.35
CA ALA A 67 -12.89 -6.67 11.15
C ALA A 67 -13.40 -6.87 9.71
N ASN A 68 -12.56 -7.42 8.82
CA ASN A 68 -12.88 -7.56 7.41
C ASN A 68 -13.70 -8.83 7.14
N SER A 69 -15.02 -8.69 7.12
CA SER A 69 -15.95 -9.79 6.81
C SER A 69 -16.16 -10.02 5.31
N THR A 70 -15.58 -9.19 4.44
CA THR A 70 -15.78 -9.30 2.98
C THR A 70 -14.92 -10.39 2.34
N LEU A 71 -13.88 -10.84 3.06
CA LEU A 71 -12.89 -11.80 2.57
C LEU A 71 -12.14 -11.32 1.31
N MET A 72 -12.07 -10.00 1.12
CA MET A 72 -11.32 -9.32 0.06
C MET A 72 -10.23 -8.43 0.65
N GLY A 73 -9.08 -8.30 -0.02
CA GLY A 73 -7.88 -7.69 0.54
C GLY A 73 -7.27 -8.58 1.63
N LEU A 74 -6.73 -7.98 2.69
CA LEU A 74 -6.18 -8.70 3.84
C LEU A 74 -7.29 -8.96 4.87
N TYR A 75 -7.45 -10.21 5.29
CA TYR A 75 -8.47 -10.61 6.26
C TYR A 75 -7.99 -11.76 7.16
N VAL A 76 -8.74 -12.02 8.24
CA VAL A 76 -8.48 -13.15 9.16
C VAL A 76 -9.51 -14.25 8.93
N SER A 77 -9.05 -15.50 8.79
CA SER A 77 -9.89 -16.69 8.76
C SER A 77 -9.25 -17.82 9.57
N GLY A 78 -10.01 -18.47 10.44
CA GLY A 78 -9.48 -19.54 11.30
C GLY A 78 -8.25 -19.13 12.13
N GLY A 79 -8.16 -17.86 12.53
CA GLY A 79 -7.01 -17.31 13.28
C GLY A 79 -5.77 -16.98 12.46
N ASN A 80 -5.79 -17.18 11.13
CA ASN A 80 -4.68 -16.91 10.23
C ASN A 80 -5.00 -15.74 9.29
N PHE A 81 -3.95 -15.08 8.78
CA PHE A 81 -4.07 -13.98 7.82
C PHE A 81 -4.02 -14.48 6.38
N PHE A 82 -4.95 -14.02 5.56
CA PHE A 82 -5.02 -14.35 4.14
C PHE A 82 -5.23 -13.10 3.30
N THR A 83 -4.86 -13.18 2.02
CA THR A 83 -5.12 -12.14 1.03
C THR A 83 -5.92 -12.68 -0.15
N GLN A 84 -6.96 -11.96 -0.56
CA GLN A 84 -7.68 -12.19 -1.81
C GLN A 84 -7.77 -10.87 -2.58
N CYS A 85 -7.05 -10.76 -3.70
CA CYS A 85 -6.91 -9.49 -4.41
C CYS A 85 -7.69 -9.40 -5.73
N GLU A 86 -8.16 -10.51 -6.30
CA GLU A 86 -8.89 -10.45 -7.57
C GLU A 86 -10.39 -10.13 -7.34
N ALA A 87 -11.01 -9.22 -8.11
CA ALA A 87 -10.44 -8.42 -9.20
C ALA A 87 -9.76 -7.11 -8.74
N GLU A 88 -10.23 -6.54 -7.63
CA GLU A 88 -9.85 -5.20 -7.15
C GLU A 88 -9.75 -5.16 -5.61
N GLY A 89 -9.22 -6.23 -5.01
CA GLY A 89 -9.06 -6.35 -3.56
C GLY A 89 -7.75 -5.76 -3.04
N PHE A 90 -6.79 -5.42 -3.92
CA PHE A 90 -5.49 -4.90 -3.48
C PHE A 90 -5.60 -3.49 -2.89
N ARG A 91 -6.53 -2.67 -3.39
CA ARG A 91 -6.89 -1.37 -2.82
C ARG A 91 -7.38 -1.41 -1.36
N ARG A 92 -7.73 -2.59 -0.83
CA ARG A 92 -8.08 -2.79 0.59
C ARG A 92 -6.89 -3.14 1.49
N ILE A 93 -5.68 -3.18 0.91
CA ILE A 93 -4.42 -3.44 1.62
C ILE A 93 -3.59 -2.15 1.69
N THR A 94 -3.46 -1.45 0.57
CA THR A 94 -2.71 -0.19 0.45
C THR A 94 -3.24 0.64 -0.72
N TRP A 95 -2.93 1.93 -0.71
CA TRP A 95 -3.17 2.83 -1.84
C TRP A 95 -2.33 2.42 -3.05
N PHE A 96 -2.98 2.10 -4.16
CA PHE A 96 -2.32 1.66 -5.40
C PHE A 96 -3.17 1.96 -6.64
N ALA A 97 -2.56 2.08 -7.83
CA ALA A 97 -3.32 2.15 -9.08
C ALA A 97 -3.81 0.74 -9.43
N ASP A 98 -4.94 0.33 -8.85
CA ASP A 98 -5.45 -1.04 -8.80
C ASP A 98 -6.20 -1.38 -10.09
N ARG A 99 -5.46 -1.37 -11.20
CA ARG A 99 -5.91 -1.62 -12.57
C ARG A 99 -5.03 -2.71 -13.21
N PRO A 100 -5.60 -3.63 -14.00
CA PRO A 100 -4.88 -4.81 -14.49
C PRO A 100 -3.74 -4.48 -15.46
N ASP A 101 -3.76 -3.33 -16.12
CA ASP A 101 -2.70 -2.87 -17.02
C ASP A 101 -1.53 -2.15 -16.30
N VAL A 102 -1.62 -1.98 -14.97
CA VAL A 102 -0.50 -1.50 -14.15
C VAL A 102 0.21 -2.70 -13.53
N MET A 103 1.27 -3.14 -14.20
CA MET A 103 2.16 -4.19 -13.70
C MET A 103 3.36 -3.58 -12.97
N SER A 104 3.73 -4.16 -11.83
CA SER A 104 4.87 -3.71 -11.04
C SER A 104 5.66 -4.89 -10.46
N ARG A 105 6.95 -4.66 -10.15
CA ARG A 105 7.80 -5.62 -9.43
C ARG A 105 7.67 -5.36 -7.94
N TYR A 106 7.34 -6.41 -7.18
CA TYR A 106 7.14 -6.30 -5.74
C TYR A 106 8.35 -6.80 -4.96
N ARG A 107 8.72 -6.04 -3.92
CA ARG A 107 9.55 -6.50 -2.80
C ARG A 107 8.70 -6.39 -1.55
N VAL A 108 8.36 -7.54 -0.97
CA VAL A 108 7.49 -7.61 0.20
C VAL A 108 8.31 -8.00 1.43
N THR A 109 8.02 -7.37 2.56
CA THR A 109 8.57 -7.75 3.87
C THR A 109 7.41 -7.92 4.83
N LEU A 110 7.24 -9.14 5.33
CA LEU A 110 6.22 -9.46 6.33
C LEU A 110 6.86 -9.43 7.72
N ARG A 111 6.16 -8.84 8.68
CA ARG A 111 6.54 -8.82 10.09
C ARG A 111 5.29 -9.18 10.89
N ALA A 112 5.36 -10.23 11.68
CA ALA A 112 4.25 -10.68 12.51
C ALA A 112 4.74 -11.14 13.88
N ALA A 113 3.84 -11.14 14.84
CA ALA A 113 4.16 -11.52 16.21
C ALA A 113 4.51 -13.03 16.29
N PRO A 114 5.18 -13.51 17.36
CA PRO A 114 5.65 -14.89 17.45
C PRO A 114 4.57 -15.96 17.30
N GLN A 115 3.30 -15.63 17.56
CA GLN A 115 2.16 -16.53 17.35
C GLN A 115 1.86 -16.80 15.86
N ASP A 116 2.40 -16.01 14.94
CA ASP A 116 2.27 -16.15 13.48
C ASP A 116 3.62 -16.54 12.86
N PRO A 117 4.14 -17.76 13.12
CA PRO A 117 5.52 -18.13 12.80
C PRO A 117 5.79 -18.37 11.31
N VAL A 118 4.73 -18.57 10.52
CA VAL A 118 4.83 -18.86 9.09
C VAL A 118 4.39 -17.64 8.29
N LEU A 119 5.32 -17.09 7.50
CA LEU A 119 5.09 -15.89 6.69
C LEU A 119 5.33 -16.22 5.22
N LEU A 120 4.28 -16.08 4.40
CA LEU A 120 4.32 -16.39 2.97
C LEU A 120 3.83 -15.21 2.14
N SER A 121 4.51 -15.00 1.01
CA SER A 121 4.17 -14.03 -0.02
C SER A 121 4.70 -14.54 -1.36
N ASN A 122 4.23 -13.96 -2.46
CA ASN A 122 4.65 -14.34 -3.80
C ASN A 122 6.17 -14.17 -4.02
N GLY A 123 6.76 -15.07 -4.81
CA GLY A 123 8.16 -15.01 -5.25
C GLY A 123 9.13 -15.80 -4.36
N ASN A 124 10.40 -15.40 -4.39
CA ASN A 124 11.48 -16.07 -3.67
C ASN A 124 11.83 -15.33 -2.37
N LEU A 125 12.06 -16.08 -1.29
CA LEU A 125 12.55 -15.52 -0.04
C LEU A 125 13.99 -15.02 -0.22
N MET A 126 14.18 -13.70 -0.13
CA MET A 126 15.48 -13.06 -0.33
C MET A 126 16.30 -12.94 0.97
N ALA A 127 15.64 -12.74 2.11
CA ALA A 127 16.30 -12.59 3.40
C ALA A 127 15.32 -12.92 4.56
N PRO A 128 15.64 -13.90 5.43
CA PRO A 128 14.98 -14.03 6.72
C PRO A 128 15.51 -12.95 7.68
N ALA A 129 14.65 -12.33 8.47
CA ALA A 129 15.06 -11.34 9.46
C ALA A 129 14.23 -11.46 10.74
N THR A 130 14.91 -11.39 11.89
CA THR A 130 14.26 -11.22 13.20
C THR A 130 14.03 -9.73 13.44
N CYS A 131 12.78 -9.34 13.71
CA CYS A 131 12.45 -7.94 14.00
C CYS A 131 12.64 -7.66 15.49
N SER A 132 13.66 -6.88 15.85
CA SER A 132 13.93 -6.47 17.24
C SER A 132 13.22 -5.19 17.66
N ARG A 133 12.62 -4.44 16.72
CA ARG A 133 11.93 -3.18 16.97
C ARG A 133 10.65 -3.10 16.14
N TRP A 134 9.52 -3.14 16.84
CA TRP A 134 8.19 -2.91 16.28
C TRP A 134 7.96 -1.41 16.01
N TRP A 135 7.17 -1.08 15.00
CA TRP A 135 6.66 0.29 14.85
C TRP A 135 5.79 0.60 16.08
N PRO A 136 5.88 1.81 16.68
CA PRO A 136 5.05 2.14 17.83
C PRO A 136 3.57 2.06 17.44
N ALA A 137 2.82 1.20 18.12
CA ALA A 137 1.37 1.25 18.11
C ALA A 137 0.99 2.53 18.86
N THR A 138 0.63 3.58 18.12
CA THR A 138 -0.11 4.73 18.66
C THR A 138 -1.59 4.42 18.58
#